data_AF-A0AA36HD25-F1
#
_entry.id   AF-A0AA36HD25-F1
#
_cell.length_a   1.000
_cell.length_b   1.000
_cell.length_c   1.000
_cell.angle_alpha   90.00
_cell.angle_beta   90.00
_cell.angle_gamma   90.00
#
_symmetry.space_group_name_H-M   'P 1'
#
loop_
_entity.id
_entity.type
_entity.pdbx_description
1 polymer ?
#
loop_
_entity_poly.entity_id
_entity_poly.type
_entity_poly.pdbx_seq_one_letter_code
_entity_poly.pdbx_strand_id
1 'polypeptide(L)'
;MDHSTMFTLSNWLRSKKKMFQSRMVTGILIMVNFGNSIILSLEAFGPDSVLSFAIFVLNTVIVALAMYGIFAFKPVFLTPNVILKVSLSSAALFHGLQEAESNDSASVFHFAWLLISVCLFIWEIHAMFSATFGVMKEMKLRAYSKPPPSYSQVIADEAPPPTYAQAIERLNSPVVLNVTTLEAQSRSTQLPVTTAHDPTQVV
;
A
#
# COMPACT_ATOMS: atom_id res chain seq x y z
N MET A 1 3.58 -1.34 35.41
CA MET A 1 3.35 -1.62 33.97
C MET A 1 3.36 -3.13 33.83
N ASP A 2 2.21 -3.74 33.56
CA ASP A 2 2.05 -5.20 33.72
C ASP A 2 2.82 -5.98 32.66
N HIS A 3 3.34 -7.15 33.04
CA HIS A 3 4.20 -7.99 32.19
C HIS A 3 3.54 -8.38 30.85
N SER A 4 2.20 -8.50 30.83
CA SER A 4 1.38 -8.75 29.64
C SER A 4 1.33 -7.55 28.68
N THR A 5 1.33 -6.33 29.20
CA THR A 5 1.32 -5.08 28.40
C THR A 5 2.67 -4.86 27.71
N MET A 6 3.79 -5.15 28.40
CA MET A 6 5.14 -5.11 27.82
C MET A 6 5.33 -6.17 26.72
N PHE A 7 4.84 -7.39 26.92
CA PHE A 7 4.92 -8.44 25.91
C PHE A 7 4.10 -8.09 24.65
N THR A 8 2.90 -7.55 24.83
CA THR A 8 2.04 -7.09 23.72
C THR A 8 2.68 -5.94 22.94
N LEU A 9 3.22 -4.94 23.64
CA LEU A 9 3.90 -3.81 23.03
C LEU A 9 5.14 -4.24 22.24
N SER A 10 5.98 -5.11 22.81
CA SER A 10 7.20 -5.58 22.16
C SER A 10 6.92 -6.40 20.89
N ASN A 11 5.91 -7.26 20.92
CA ASN A 11 5.46 -8.01 19.74
C ASN A 11 4.86 -7.09 18.67
N TRP A 12 4.10 -6.07 19.09
CA TRP A 12 3.54 -5.07 18.19
C TRP A 12 4.63 -4.24 17.50
N LEU A 13 5.62 -3.77 18.25
CA LEU A 13 6.78 -3.03 17.71
C LEU A 13 7.59 -3.90 16.76
N ARG A 14 7.85 -5.16 17.12
CA ARG A 14 8.57 -6.12 16.27
C ARG A 14 7.83 -6.38 14.97
N SER A 15 6.51 -6.55 15.02
CA SER A 15 5.66 -6.74 13.83
C SER A 15 5.68 -5.50 12.92
N LYS A 16 5.52 -4.29 13.48
CA LYS A 16 5.61 -3.04 12.72
C LYS A 16 6.98 -2.86 12.06
N LYS A 17 8.06 -3.15 12.78
CA LYS A 17 9.44 -3.10 12.26
C LYS A 17 9.59 -4.06 11.07
N LYS A 18 9.12 -5.31 11.19
CA LYS A 18 9.18 -6.30 10.11
C LYS A 18 8.43 -5.84 8.85
N MET A 19 7.23 -5.26 9.02
CA MET A 19 6.45 -4.72 7.89
C MET A 19 7.15 -3.54 7.21
N PHE A 20 7.73 -2.62 7.99
CA PHE A 20 8.48 -1.50 7.43
C PHE A 20 9.75 -1.94 6.68
N GLN A 21 10.50 -2.87 7.27
CA GLN A 21 11.71 -3.45 6.64
C GLN A 21 11.38 -4.14 5.32
N SER A 22 10.31 -4.93 5.27
CA SER A 22 9.85 -5.57 4.03
C SER A 22 9.59 -4.55 2.92
N ARG A 23 8.97 -3.41 3.25
CA ARG A 23 8.65 -2.36 2.26
C ARG A 23 9.90 -1.61 1.81
N MET A 24 10.84 -1.38 2.72
CA MET A 24 12.13 -0.78 2.35
C MET A 24 12.88 -1.66 1.35
N VAL A 25 12.94 -2.98 1.59
CA VAL A 25 13.58 -3.92 0.66
C VAL A 25 12.87 -3.91 -0.70
N THR A 26 11.53 -3.94 -0.72
CA THR A 26 10.78 -3.82 -1.99
C THR A 26 11.02 -2.47 -2.67
N GLY A 27 11.10 -1.36 -1.93
CA GLY A 27 11.39 -0.04 -2.49
C GLY A 27 12.79 0.07 -3.09
N ILE A 28 13.80 -0.52 -2.43
CA ILE A 28 15.16 -0.60 -2.96
C ILE A 28 15.17 -1.40 -4.27
N LEU A 29 14.50 -2.55 -4.29
CA LEU A 29 14.39 -3.38 -5.48
C LEU A 29 13.74 -2.62 -6.66
N ILE A 30 12.68 -1.85 -6.39
CA ILE A 30 12.04 -0.99 -7.42
C ILE A 30 13.02 0.04 -7.97
N MET A 31 13.86 0.65 -7.13
CA MET A 31 14.86 1.62 -7.56
C MET A 31 15.96 0.99 -8.42
N VAL A 32 16.44 -0.20 -8.03
CA VAL A 32 17.41 -0.96 -8.84
C VAL A 32 16.81 -1.29 -10.22
N ASN A 33 15.57 -1.78 -10.23
CA ASN A 33 14.89 -2.12 -11.47
C ASN A 33 14.43 -0.92 -12.28
N PHE A 34 14.28 0.26 -11.66
CA PHE A 34 14.07 1.50 -12.39
C PHE A 34 15.27 1.82 -13.27
N GLY A 35 16.49 1.69 -12.73
CA GLY A 35 17.72 1.84 -13.52
C GLY A 35 17.77 0.85 -14.68
N ASN A 36 17.44 -0.41 -14.43
CA ASN A 36 17.36 -1.45 -15.45
C ASN A 36 16.31 -1.13 -16.56
N SER A 37 15.15 -0.60 -16.17
CA SER A 37 14.10 -0.16 -17.10
C SER A 37 14.53 1.04 -17.96
N ILE A 38 15.33 1.95 -17.41
CA ILE A 38 15.93 3.06 -18.17
C ILE A 38 16.92 2.53 -19.21
N ILE A 39 17.81 1.60 -18.82
CA ILE A 39 18.80 1.01 -19.73
C ILE A 39 18.09 0.34 -20.92
N LEU A 40 17.09 -0.50 -20.64
CA LEU A 40 16.30 -1.17 -21.67
C LEU A 40 15.57 -0.20 -22.60
N SER A 41 14.98 0.87 -22.06
CA SER A 41 14.28 1.86 -22.87
C SER A 41 15.24 2.71 -23.71
N LEU A 42 16.41 3.05 -23.20
CA LEU A 42 17.47 3.70 -23.97
C LEU A 42 18.02 2.80 -25.07
N GLU A 43 18.09 1.50 -24.84
CA GLU A 43 18.53 0.55 -25.86
C GLU A 43 17.49 0.42 -26.97
N ALA A 44 16.21 0.29 -26.62
CA ALA A 44 15.12 0.13 -27.58
C ALA A 44 14.80 1.42 -28.36
N PHE A 45 14.96 2.60 -27.75
CA PHE A 45 14.49 3.87 -28.31
C PHE A 45 15.58 4.95 -28.43
N GLY A 46 16.83 4.64 -28.05
CA GLY A 46 17.96 5.57 -28.05
C GLY A 46 18.20 6.36 -29.35
N PRO A 47 17.88 5.84 -30.55
CA PRO A 47 17.97 6.62 -31.78
C PRO A 47 17.02 7.83 -31.83
N ASP A 48 15.88 7.77 -31.14
CA ASP A 48 14.89 8.84 -31.09
C ASP A 48 14.88 9.53 -29.71
N SER A 49 15.58 10.65 -29.64
CA SER A 49 15.80 11.41 -28.40
C SER A 49 14.51 11.92 -27.75
N VAL A 50 13.48 12.29 -28.54
CA VAL A 50 12.21 12.80 -28.02
C VAL A 50 11.40 11.67 -27.40
N LEU A 51 11.34 10.53 -28.09
CA LEU A 51 10.61 9.36 -27.62
C LEU A 51 11.26 8.76 -26.37
N SER A 52 12.60 8.67 -26.34
CA SER A 52 13.37 8.24 -25.17
C SER A 52 13.12 9.13 -23.96
N PHE A 53 13.11 10.45 -24.14
CA PHE A 53 12.81 11.39 -23.06
C PHE A 53 11.37 11.24 -22.53
N ALA A 54 10.39 11.09 -23.42
CA ALA A 54 9.00 10.90 -23.03
C ALA A 54 8.80 9.61 -22.22
N ILE A 55 9.42 8.50 -22.66
CA ILE A 55 9.38 7.21 -21.95
C ILE A 55 10.07 7.32 -20.59
N PHE A 56 11.21 8.01 -20.50
CA PHE A 56 11.91 8.26 -19.24
C PHE A 56 11.01 9.01 -18.23
N VAL A 57 10.35 10.09 -18.66
CA VAL A 57 9.43 10.86 -17.80
C VAL A 57 8.25 10.00 -17.36
N LEU A 58 7.61 9.29 -18.29
CA LEU A 58 6.48 8.41 -18.00
C LEU A 58 6.85 7.30 -17.00
N ASN A 59 7.98 6.64 -17.22
CA ASN A 59 8.51 5.59 -16.35
C ASN A 59 8.78 6.14 -14.93
N THR A 60 9.37 7.34 -14.83
CA THR A 60 9.62 8.01 -13.56
C THR A 60 8.31 8.27 -12.79
N VAL A 61 7.28 8.77 -13.47
CA VAL A 61 5.95 9.02 -12.87
C VAL A 61 5.31 7.72 -12.39
N ILE A 62 5.39 6.66 -13.20
CA ILE A 62 4.83 5.34 -12.86
C ILE A 62 5.55 4.72 -11.66
N VAL A 63 6.87 4.82 -11.59
CA VAL A 63 7.66 4.34 -10.45
C VAL A 63 7.36 5.15 -9.19
N ALA A 64 7.19 6.47 -9.30
CA ALA A 64 6.77 7.30 -8.17
C ALA A 64 5.38 6.90 -7.64
N LEU A 65 4.42 6.60 -8.54
CA LEU A 65 3.11 6.07 -8.19
C LEU A 65 3.22 4.70 -7.51
N ALA A 66 4.08 3.81 -8.00
CA ALA A 66 4.29 2.50 -7.38
C ALA A 66 4.87 2.61 -5.97
N MET A 67 5.88 3.48 -5.79
CA MET A 67 6.45 3.78 -4.48
C MET A 67 5.37 4.32 -3.53
N TYR A 68 4.57 5.29 -3.99
CA TYR A 68 3.43 5.77 -3.22
C TYR A 68 2.44 4.64 -2.87
N GLY A 69 2.09 3.78 -3.84
CA GLY A 69 1.18 2.64 -3.63
C GLY A 69 1.66 1.68 -2.56
N ILE A 70 2.96 1.36 -2.55
CA ILE A 70 3.58 0.53 -1.53
C ILE A 70 3.49 1.18 -0.17
N PHE A 71 3.73 2.50 -0.06
CA PHE A 71 3.68 3.24 1.20
C PHE A 71 2.26 3.60 1.69
N ALA A 72 1.29 3.66 0.79
CA ALA A 72 -0.11 3.98 1.08
C ALA A 72 -1.03 2.74 1.22
N PHE A 73 -0.51 1.52 1.04
CA PHE A 73 -1.27 0.25 1.07
C PHE A 73 -2.39 0.18 0.03
N LYS A 74 -2.21 0.85 -1.11
CA LYS A 74 -3.21 0.94 -2.18
C LYS A 74 -2.68 0.20 -3.41
N PRO A 75 -3.09 -1.08 -3.62
CA PRO A 75 -2.59 -1.89 -4.73
C PRO A 75 -2.93 -1.31 -6.11
N VAL A 76 -3.99 -0.49 -6.21
CA VAL A 76 -4.40 0.19 -7.45
C VAL A 76 -3.27 1.02 -8.07
N PHE A 77 -2.41 1.63 -7.25
CA PHE A 77 -1.29 2.44 -7.75
C PHE A 77 -0.09 1.60 -8.22
N LEU A 78 -0.10 0.28 -8.00
CA LEU A 78 0.94 -0.64 -8.49
C LEU A 78 0.67 -1.09 -9.93
N THR A 79 -0.61 -1.12 -10.33
CA THR A 79 -1.05 -1.65 -11.62
C THR A 79 -0.33 -1.01 -12.83
N PRO A 80 -0.14 0.33 -12.90
CA PRO A 80 0.58 0.93 -14.02
C PRO A 80 2.03 0.46 -14.13
N ASN A 81 2.72 0.26 -13.00
CA ASN A 81 4.11 -0.24 -12.98
C ASN A 81 4.19 -1.70 -13.45
N VAL A 82 3.23 -2.53 -13.03
CA VAL A 82 3.14 -3.92 -13.51
C VAL A 82 2.93 -3.97 -15.01
N ILE A 83 1.98 -3.19 -15.55
CA ILE A 83 1.70 -3.16 -16.99
C ILE A 83 2.94 -2.72 -17.76
N LEU A 84 3.56 -1.60 -17.36
CA LEU A 84 4.75 -1.07 -18.03
C LEU A 84 5.89 -2.11 -18.06
N LYS A 85 6.16 -2.78 -16.93
CA LYS A 85 7.24 -3.76 -16.84
C LYS A 85 6.96 -5.03 -17.62
N VAL A 86 5.71 -5.51 -17.63
CA VAL A 86 5.33 -6.65 -18.46
C VAL A 86 5.45 -6.32 -19.95
N SER A 87 5.01 -5.13 -20.36
CA SER A 87 5.14 -4.68 -21.76
C SER A 87 6.61 -4.52 -22.17
N LEU A 88 7.42 -3.85 -21.34
CA LEU A 88 8.85 -3.64 -21.61
C LEU A 88 9.62 -4.96 -21.62
N SER A 89 9.34 -5.86 -20.67
CA SER A 89 9.90 -7.21 -20.61
C SER A 89 9.56 -8.02 -21.86
N SER A 90 8.31 -7.94 -22.34
CA SER A 90 7.89 -8.67 -23.53
C SER A 90 8.61 -8.14 -24.77
N ALA A 91 8.67 -6.82 -24.94
CA ALA A 91 9.39 -6.19 -26.04
C ALA A 91 10.89 -6.52 -26.03
N ALA A 92 11.53 -6.44 -24.86
CA ALA A 92 12.93 -6.77 -24.68
C ALA A 92 13.22 -8.25 -25.02
N LEU A 93 12.36 -9.19 -24.61
CA LEU A 93 12.52 -10.61 -24.95
C LEU A 93 12.41 -10.86 -26.45
N PHE A 94 11.44 -10.25 -27.14
CA PHE A 94 11.31 -10.41 -28.58
C PHE A 94 12.51 -9.82 -29.33
N HIS A 95 12.98 -8.64 -28.92
CA HIS A 95 14.17 -8.02 -29.48
C HIS A 95 15.41 -8.89 -29.27
N GLY A 96 15.62 -9.38 -28.04
CA GLY A 96 16.73 -10.27 -27.72
C GLY A 96 16.68 -11.61 -28.46
N LEU A 97 15.49 -12.16 -28.70
CA LEU A 97 15.33 -13.40 -29.46
C LEU A 97 15.70 -13.20 -30.93
N GLN A 98 15.27 -12.09 -31.54
CA GLN A 98 15.62 -11.74 -32.91
C GLN A 98 17.14 -11.53 -33.06
N GLU A 99 17.77 -10.87 -32.10
CA GLU A 99 19.21 -10.67 -32.11
C GLU A 99 19.97 -11.98 -31.87
N ALA A 100 19.46 -12.90 -31.04
CA ALA A 100 20.08 -14.21 -30.82
C ALA A 100 20.12 -15.08 -32.08
N GLU A 101 19.22 -14.86 -33.04
CA GLU A 101 19.21 -15.56 -34.34
C GLU A 101 20.32 -15.06 -35.28
N SER A 102 20.98 -13.94 -34.99
CA SER A 102 21.99 -13.33 -35.87
C SER A 102 23.34 -14.07 -35.95
N ASN A 103 23.47 -15.24 -35.31
CA ASN A 103 24.66 -16.11 -35.29
C ASN A 103 25.95 -15.46 -34.75
N ASP A 104 25.85 -14.28 -34.11
CA ASP A 104 26.95 -13.65 -33.41
C ASP A 104 27.05 -14.16 -31.96
N SER A 105 28.26 -14.46 -31.51
CA SER A 105 28.50 -14.87 -30.12
C SER A 105 28.16 -13.76 -29.11
N ALA A 106 28.22 -12.49 -29.50
CA ALA A 106 27.84 -11.37 -28.65
C ALA A 106 26.33 -11.29 -28.38
N SER A 107 25.49 -11.72 -29.33
CA SER A 107 24.03 -11.68 -29.17
C SER A 107 23.52 -12.64 -28.10
N VAL A 108 24.22 -13.75 -27.86
CA VAL A 108 23.90 -14.69 -26.78
C VAL A 108 24.09 -14.05 -25.39
N PHE A 109 25.18 -13.31 -25.19
CA PHE A 109 25.43 -12.61 -23.93
C PHE A 109 24.44 -11.48 -23.70
N HIS A 110 24.09 -10.78 -24.78
CA HIS A 110 23.06 -9.75 -24.76
C HIS A 110 21.69 -10.32 -24.40
N PHE A 111 21.28 -11.42 -25.02
CA PHE A 111 20.06 -12.14 -24.69
C PHE A 111 20.04 -12.63 -23.22
N ALA A 112 21.16 -13.16 -22.72
CA ALA A 112 21.27 -13.58 -21.33
C ALA A 112 21.09 -12.41 -20.35
N TRP A 113 21.64 -11.24 -20.67
CA TRP A 113 21.43 -10.02 -19.90
C TRP A 113 19.95 -9.60 -19.90
N LEU A 114 19.29 -9.60 -21.06
CA LEU A 114 17.86 -9.32 -21.17
C LEU A 114 17.01 -10.30 -20.36
N LEU A 115 17.36 -11.59 -20.38
CA LEU A 115 16.65 -12.62 -19.60
C LEU A 115 16.79 -12.38 -18.09
N ILE A 116 17.98 -12.01 -17.61
CA ILE A 116 18.22 -11.66 -16.20
C ILE A 116 17.40 -10.42 -15.84
N SER A 117 17.39 -9.42 -16.70
CA SER A 117 16.63 -8.18 -16.53
C SER A 117 15.12 -8.45 -16.38
N VAL A 118 14.57 -9.33 -17.21
CA VAL A 118 13.18 -9.79 -17.14
C VAL A 118 12.89 -10.53 -15.84
N CYS A 119 13.78 -11.44 -15.43
CA CYS A 119 13.65 -12.15 -14.15
C CYS A 119 13.58 -11.18 -12.97
N LEU A 120 14.37 -10.11 -12.99
CA LEU A 120 14.34 -9.07 -11.96
C LEU A 120 13.00 -8.31 -11.93
N PHE A 121 12.40 -8.03 -13.09
CA PHE A 121 11.06 -7.42 -13.15
C PHE A 121 9.98 -8.35 -12.60
N ILE A 122 10.02 -9.64 -12.93
CA ILE A 122 9.08 -10.64 -12.38
C ILE A 122 9.24 -10.70 -10.85
N TRP A 123 10.48 -10.75 -10.38
CA TRP A 123 10.78 -10.78 -8.95
C TRP A 123 10.23 -9.54 -8.22
N GLU A 124 10.38 -8.35 -8.80
CA GLU A 124 9.80 -7.13 -8.24
C GLU A 124 8.29 -7.16 -8.19
N ILE A 125 7.62 -7.55 -9.28
CA ILE A 125 6.16 -7.66 -9.30
C ILE A 125 5.70 -8.60 -8.19
N HIS A 126 6.36 -9.75 -8.05
CA HIS A 126 6.08 -10.70 -6.98
C HIS A 126 6.33 -10.10 -5.59
N ALA A 127 7.43 -9.37 -5.39
CA ALA A 127 7.76 -8.72 -4.12
C ALA A 127 6.76 -7.60 -3.76
N MET A 128 6.32 -6.80 -4.73
CA MET A 128 5.31 -5.75 -4.56
C MET A 128 3.98 -6.34 -4.10
N PHE A 129 3.49 -7.39 -4.77
CA PHE A 129 2.25 -8.05 -4.38
C PHE A 129 2.38 -8.74 -3.03
N SER A 130 3.49 -9.43 -2.77
CA SER A 130 3.77 -10.06 -1.46
C SER A 130 3.75 -9.04 -0.32
N ALA A 131 4.40 -7.89 -0.49
CA ALA A 131 4.41 -6.83 0.50
C ALA A 131 3.01 -6.22 0.72
N THR A 132 2.22 -6.05 -0.35
CA THR A 132 0.90 -5.40 -0.28
C THR A 132 -0.17 -6.33 0.28
N PHE A 133 -0.24 -7.58 -0.19
CA PHE A 133 -1.20 -8.58 0.30
C PHE A 133 -0.85 -9.09 1.70
N GLY A 134 0.44 -9.22 2.02
CA GLY A 134 0.87 -9.60 3.37
C GLY A 134 0.35 -8.63 4.43
N VAL A 135 0.36 -7.34 4.14
CA VAL A 135 -0.17 -6.32 5.06
C VAL A 135 -1.68 -6.30 5.09
N MET A 136 -2.35 -6.44 3.95
CA MET A 136 -3.82 -6.50 3.91
C MET A 136 -4.35 -7.69 4.72
N LYS A 137 -3.68 -8.84 4.64
CA LYS A 137 -4.01 -10.04 5.45
C LYS A 137 -3.82 -9.78 6.94
N GLU A 138 -2.70 -9.18 7.33
CA GLU A 138 -2.43 -8.83 8.74
C GLU A 138 -3.43 -7.81 9.29
N MET A 139 -3.79 -6.79 8.50
CA MET A 139 -4.79 -5.79 8.88
C MET A 139 -6.18 -6.41 9.04
N LYS A 140 -6.59 -7.31 8.12
CA LYS A 140 -7.86 -8.02 8.24
C LYS A 140 -7.89 -8.94 9.45
N LEU A 141 -6.86 -9.76 9.67
CA LEU A 141 -6.78 -10.62 10.85
C LEU A 141 -6.86 -9.83 12.16
N ARG A 142 -6.22 -8.65 12.21
CA ARG A 142 -6.32 -7.74 13.37
C ARG A 142 -7.71 -7.15 13.56
N ALA A 143 -8.41 -6.83 12.46
CA ALA A 143 -9.79 -6.37 12.53
C ALA A 143 -10.73 -7.47 13.07
N TYR A 144 -10.54 -8.73 12.67
CA TYR A 144 -11.30 -9.87 13.17
C TYR A 144 -10.90 -10.32 14.59
N SER A 145 -9.69 -9.98 15.06
CA SER A 145 -9.23 -10.32 16.40
C SER A 145 -9.80 -9.42 17.51
N LYS A 146 -10.50 -8.34 17.15
CA LYS A 146 -11.32 -7.61 18.13
C LYS A 146 -12.54 -8.48 18.43
N PRO A 147 -12.76 -8.90 19.69
CA PRO A 147 -13.96 -9.64 20.04
C PRO A 147 -15.18 -8.80 19.61
N PRO A 148 -16.26 -9.43 19.12
CA PRO A 148 -17.50 -8.71 18.87
C PRO A 148 -17.90 -7.96 20.15
N PRO A 149 -18.46 -6.74 20.03
CA PRO A 149 -18.85 -5.95 21.19
C PRO A 149 -19.73 -6.80 22.11
N SER A 150 -19.37 -6.85 23.39
CA SER A 150 -20.17 -7.53 24.40
C SER A 150 -21.52 -6.82 24.53
N TYR A 151 -22.62 -7.55 24.73
CA TYR A 151 -23.96 -6.97 24.94
C TYR A 151 -23.95 -5.84 25.99
N SER A 152 -23.13 -5.97 27.03
CA SER A 152 -22.94 -4.95 28.07
C SER A 152 -22.35 -3.61 27.58
N GLN A 153 -21.62 -3.59 26.47
CA GLN A 153 -21.09 -2.36 25.84
C GLN A 153 -22.12 -1.69 24.93
N VAL A 154 -23.11 -2.43 24.43
CA VAL A 154 -24.23 -1.92 23.64
C VAL A 154 -25.32 -1.34 24.57
N ILE A 155 -25.47 -1.93 25.77
CA ILE A 155 -26.40 -1.45 26.80
C ILE A 155 -25.86 -0.22 27.54
N ALA A 156 -24.53 -0.07 27.67
CA ALA A 156 -23.93 1.13 28.27
C ALA A 156 -24.07 2.38 27.39
N ASP A 157 -24.41 2.23 26.11
CA ASP A 157 -24.79 3.31 25.20
C ASP A 157 -26.33 3.44 25.15
N GLU A 158 -26.96 3.41 26.34
CA GLU A 158 -28.39 3.64 26.55
C GLU A 158 -28.73 5.12 26.32
N ALA A 159 -28.60 5.58 25.07
CA ALA A 159 -29.51 6.59 24.60
C ALA A 159 -30.92 5.96 24.62
N PRO A 160 -31.92 6.59 25.26
CA PRO A 160 -33.26 6.02 25.38
C PRO A 160 -33.77 5.65 23.98
N PRO A 161 -34.41 4.47 23.83
CA PRO A 161 -34.89 4.02 22.54
C PRO A 161 -35.79 5.09 21.92
N PRO A 162 -35.62 5.42 20.62
CA PRO A 162 -36.41 6.46 19.98
C PRO A 162 -37.89 6.13 20.12
N THR A 163 -38.68 7.11 20.56
CA THR A 163 -40.13 6.95 20.71
C THR A 163 -40.73 6.56 19.36
N TYR A 164 -41.80 5.75 19.35
CA TYR A 164 -42.45 5.23 18.13
C TYR A 164 -42.69 6.31 17.05
N ALA A 165 -43.03 7.53 17.46
CA ALA A 165 -43.17 8.68 16.56
C ALA A 165 -41.88 9.06 15.80
N GLN A 166 -40.73 9.04 16.48
CA GLN A 166 -39.41 9.34 15.90
C GLN A 166 -38.91 8.23 14.97
N ALA A 167 -39.32 6.98 15.22
CA ALA A 167 -39.01 5.84 14.34
C ALA A 167 -39.78 5.93 13.02
N ILE A 168 -41.06 6.34 13.06
CA ILE A 168 -41.87 6.58 11.86
C ILE A 168 -41.32 7.75 11.03
N GLU A 169 -40.85 8.81 11.69
CA GLU A 169 -40.25 9.97 11.01
C GLU A 169 -38.95 9.61 10.28
N ARG A 170 -38.11 8.77 10.89
CA ARG A 170 -36.87 8.26 10.25
C ARG A 170 -37.12 7.29 9.11
N LEU A 171 -38.22 6.54 9.14
CA LEU A 171 -38.57 5.60 8.06
C LEU A 171 -39.08 6.34 6.81
N ASN A 172 -39.71 7.51 7.00
CA ASN A 172 -40.23 8.34 5.92
C ASN A 172 -39.20 9.35 5.37
N SER A 173 -38.08 9.56 6.06
CA SER A 173 -36.96 10.33 5.54
C SER A 173 -36.01 9.41 4.76
N PRO A 174 -35.74 9.65 3.46
CA PRO A 174 -34.73 8.90 2.74
C PRO A 174 -33.38 9.14 3.42
N VAL A 175 -32.84 8.11 4.07
CA VAL A 175 -31.47 8.14 4.63
C VAL A 175 -30.51 8.13 3.45
N VAL A 176 -30.23 9.30 2.90
CA VAL A 176 -29.05 9.52 2.07
C VAL A 176 -27.87 9.44 3.02
N LEU A 177 -27.24 8.28 3.06
CA LEU A 177 -26.07 8.00 3.90
C LEU A 177 -24.90 8.84 3.40
N ASN A 178 -24.82 10.09 3.83
CA ASN A 178 -23.75 10.99 3.44
C ASN A 178 -22.51 10.62 4.27
N VAL A 179 -21.65 9.80 3.67
CA VAL A 179 -20.44 9.20 4.27
C VAL A 179 -19.47 10.26 4.85
N THR A 180 -19.61 11.53 4.44
CA THR A 180 -18.79 12.65 4.92
C THR A 180 -19.06 13.10 6.35
N THR A 181 -20.26 12.87 6.92
CA THR A 181 -20.55 13.27 8.32
C THR A 181 -20.03 12.26 9.35
N LEU A 182 -19.89 10.99 8.98
CA LEU A 182 -19.30 9.95 9.82
C LEU A 182 -17.80 10.16 10.08
N GLU A 183 -17.07 10.82 9.16
CA GLU A 183 -15.67 11.18 9.40
C GLU A 183 -15.52 12.40 10.34
N ALA A 184 -16.45 13.34 10.32
CA ALA A 184 -16.38 14.55 11.15
C ALA A 184 -16.56 14.25 12.65
N GLN A 185 -17.48 13.35 13.02
CA GLN A 185 -17.75 13.01 14.42
C GLN A 185 -16.62 12.19 15.08
N SER A 186 -15.79 11.52 14.26
CA SER A 186 -14.60 10.81 14.75
C SER A 186 -13.43 11.72 15.15
N ARG A 187 -13.45 13.01 14.76
CA ARG A 187 -12.38 13.97 15.05
C ARG A 187 -12.63 14.90 16.25
N SER A 188 -13.85 14.98 16.77
CA SER A 188 -14.19 15.94 17.84
C SER A 188 -13.97 15.42 19.27
N THR A 189 -13.60 14.16 19.47
CA THR A 189 -13.52 13.55 20.82
C THR A 189 -12.09 13.22 21.24
N GLN A 190 -11.11 14.08 20.95
CA GLN A 190 -9.75 13.87 21.47
C GLN A 190 -8.93 15.16 21.62
N LEU A 191 -9.02 15.81 22.80
CA LEU A 191 -7.97 16.62 23.47
C LEU A 191 -8.49 17.09 24.85
N PRO A 192 -7.62 17.43 25.84
CA PRO A 192 -7.21 16.51 26.90
C PRO A 192 -7.59 16.96 28.33
N VAL A 193 -7.37 16.03 29.26
CA VAL A 193 -7.43 16.12 30.73
C VAL A 193 -6.89 17.44 31.30
N THR A 194 -7.59 18.02 32.29
CA THR A 194 -6.96 18.82 33.36
C THR A 194 -7.59 18.45 34.70
N THR A 195 -6.86 17.66 35.47
CA THR A 195 -7.02 17.50 36.92
C THR A 195 -6.80 18.85 37.60
N ALA A 196 -7.78 19.31 38.38
CA ALA A 196 -7.60 20.37 39.37
C ALA A 196 -8.00 19.81 40.75
N HIS A 197 -6.99 19.65 41.58
CA HIS A 197 -7.06 19.40 43.01
C HIS A 197 -6.87 20.76 43.68
N ASP A 198 -7.81 21.23 44.51
CA ASP A 198 -7.52 22.04 45.72
C ASP A 198 -8.79 22.32 46.57
N PRO A 199 -8.69 22.87 47.81
CA PRO A 199 -9.35 22.30 48.99
C PRO A 199 -10.33 23.31 49.64
N THR A 200 -10.70 23.03 50.89
CA THR A 200 -11.24 23.92 51.93
C THR A 200 -12.76 24.22 52.01
N GLN A 201 -13.28 23.81 53.18
CA GLN A 201 -14.27 24.46 54.08
C GLN A 201 -15.70 24.72 53.59
N VAL A 202 -16.69 24.17 54.31
CA VAL A 202 -17.66 24.98 55.09
C VAL A 202 -18.08 24.22 56.36
N VAL A 203 -18.20 25.01 57.43
CA VAL A 203 -18.68 24.80 58.81
C VAL A 203 -19.89 23.89 58.97
#